data_AF-A0A1F8T972-F1
#
_entry.id   AF-A0A1F8T972-F1
#
_cell.length_a   1.000
_cell.length_b   1.000
_cell.length_c   1.000
_cell.angle_alpha   90.00
_cell.angle_beta   90.00
_cell.angle_gamma   90.00
#
_symmetry.space_group_name_H-M   'P 1'
#
loop_
_entity.id
_entity.type
_entity.pdbx_description
1 polymer ?
#
loop_
_entity_poly.entity_id
_entity_poly.type
_entity_poly.pdbx_seq_one_letter_code
_entity_poly.pdbx_strand_id
1 'polypeptide(L)'
;MPKQTKPLQSSILLSDPAEIALSQLRQEYERFQGLLAAQPALVQRYLETQAASAADAIVQDLPQVRFTLPDRVVITLQPGSQPMPVSADQREQMAGGLMDRLTRVDLRTALRQRLLELEGSSNQAVSLGAGLFRHALAIHMVHNMLPAGRTVVYQATEDGEIPNIPARSALEPESAITAATDAIAEESQSEIGRGELLVPYVEAARRFFLPQWVAFDDNGRLLVGSTGEAEAHIASMQRYLFILHAAVGMSPCIVADEQYQQKRYGILGQLVNQGRALASYEGKEIIKTIKRRAAAHDLNRGLSLSLPYFNDQKLDAETYFFEIIPAGRIMFVPAFVVRAAREQEVKVAQDTRFNPSTRKHILEQLRMLEKAFESG
;
A
#
# COMPACT_ATOMS: atom_id res chain seq x y z
N MET A 1 44.17 55.78 7.10
CA MET A 1 44.22 54.37 6.63
C MET A 1 42.88 53.71 6.89
N PRO A 2 42.06 53.44 5.86
CA PRO A 2 40.87 52.60 6.00
C PRO A 2 41.25 51.12 5.87
N LYS A 3 40.73 50.28 6.76
CA LYS A 3 40.90 48.82 6.72
C LYS A 3 40.04 48.24 5.60
N GLN A 4 40.69 47.64 4.60
CA GLN A 4 40.08 46.65 3.72
C GLN A 4 40.20 45.27 4.36
N THR A 5 39.10 44.52 4.39
CA THR A 5 38.95 43.03 4.42
C THR A 5 37.47 42.78 4.73
N LYS A 6 36.67 41.94 4.07
CA LYS A 6 36.77 40.96 2.97
C LYS A 6 35.28 40.69 2.58
N PRO A 7 34.91 40.45 1.31
CA PRO A 7 33.52 40.16 0.97
C PRO A 7 33.10 38.77 1.47
N LEU A 8 31.89 38.66 2.02
CA LEU A 8 31.24 37.38 2.32
C LEU A 8 31.20 36.54 1.04
N GLN A 9 31.90 35.41 1.05
CA GLN A 9 31.71 34.37 0.07
C GLN A 9 30.28 33.84 0.21
N SER A 10 29.57 33.93 -0.91
CA SER A 10 28.32 33.25 -1.24
C SER A 10 28.25 31.86 -0.63
N SER A 11 27.34 31.70 0.33
CA SER A 11 26.85 30.41 0.80
C SER A 11 26.13 29.70 -0.35
N ILE A 12 26.83 28.77 -1.01
CA ILE A 12 26.22 27.78 -1.87
C ILE A 12 25.36 26.89 -0.96
N LEU A 13 24.04 27.01 -1.07
CA LEU A 13 23.07 26.12 -0.44
C LEU A 13 23.29 24.71 -0.98
N LEU A 14 23.86 23.82 -0.16
CA LEU A 14 23.85 22.38 -0.40
C LEU A 14 22.42 21.90 -0.15
N SER A 15 21.63 21.77 -1.21
CA SER A 15 20.31 21.12 -1.16
C SER A 15 20.45 19.69 -0.64
N ASP A 16 19.46 19.22 0.13
CA ASP A 16 19.41 17.86 0.66
C ASP A 16 19.43 16.85 -0.51
N PRO A 17 20.27 15.79 -0.49
CA PRO A 17 20.27 14.74 -1.51
C PRO A 17 18.89 14.17 -1.83
N ALA A 18 17.98 14.07 -0.84
CA ALA A 18 16.60 13.63 -1.05
C ALA A 18 15.78 14.65 -1.85
N GLU A 19 15.94 15.95 -1.59
CA GLU A 19 15.28 17.02 -2.36
C GLU A 19 15.77 17.04 -3.81
N ILE A 20 17.07 16.84 -4.03
CA ILE A 20 17.65 16.75 -5.37
C ILE A 20 17.05 15.56 -6.14
N ALA A 21 17.01 14.38 -5.51
CA ALA A 21 16.42 13.19 -6.13
C ALA A 21 14.94 13.38 -6.47
N LEU A 22 14.15 13.97 -5.56
CA LEU A 22 12.74 14.25 -5.80
C LEU A 22 12.54 15.27 -6.94
N SER A 23 13.39 16.30 -7.00
CA SER A 23 13.39 17.28 -8.09
C SER A 23 13.70 16.64 -9.44
N GLN A 24 14.68 15.74 -9.50
CA GLN A 24 15.00 14.97 -10.71
C GLN A 24 13.84 14.08 -11.17
N LEU A 25 13.22 13.36 -10.24
CA LEU A 25 12.05 12.51 -10.53
C LEU A 25 10.86 13.35 -11.01
N ARG A 26 10.65 14.54 -10.44
CA ARG A 26 9.62 15.48 -10.91
C ARG A 26 9.88 15.97 -12.33
N GLN A 27 11.12 16.36 -12.65
CA GLN A 27 11.49 16.74 -14.02
C GLN A 27 11.30 15.59 -15.01
N GLU A 28 11.67 14.36 -14.64
CA GLU A 28 11.45 13.19 -15.49
C GLU A 28 9.96 12.92 -15.71
N TYR A 29 9.15 13.06 -14.67
CA TYR A 29 7.69 12.91 -14.73
C TYR A 29 7.07 13.93 -15.69
N GLU A 30 7.35 15.23 -15.48
CA GLU A 30 6.85 16.32 -16.33
C GLU A 30 7.30 16.17 -17.78
N ARG A 31 8.53 15.70 -18.01
CA ARG A 31 9.06 15.42 -19.34
C ARG A 31 8.26 14.33 -20.06
N PHE A 32 8.03 13.19 -19.42
CA PHE A 32 7.27 12.09 -20.04
C PHE A 32 5.79 12.44 -20.19
N GLN A 33 5.21 13.17 -19.24
CA GLN A 33 3.85 13.68 -19.35
C GLN A 33 3.71 14.60 -20.57
N GLY A 34 4.64 15.55 -20.74
CA GLY A 34 4.69 16.41 -21.92
C GLY A 34 4.88 15.64 -23.23
N LEU A 35 5.78 14.65 -23.24
CA LEU A 35 6.07 13.85 -24.43
C LEU A 35 4.88 12.97 -24.84
N LEU A 36 4.16 12.43 -23.86
CA LEU A 36 2.93 11.67 -24.11
C LEU A 36 1.84 12.58 -24.67
N ALA A 37 1.63 13.76 -24.07
CA ALA A 37 0.66 14.75 -24.54
C ALA A 37 0.97 15.29 -25.95
N ALA A 38 2.25 15.35 -26.33
CA ALA A 38 2.68 15.76 -27.66
C ALA A 38 2.44 14.70 -28.75
N GLN A 39 2.17 13.45 -28.38
CA GLN A 39 1.87 12.41 -29.37
C GLN A 39 0.51 12.65 -30.04
N PRO A 40 0.31 12.19 -31.29
CA PRO A 40 -1.02 12.15 -31.89
C PRO A 40 -2.01 11.35 -31.03
N ALA A 41 -3.29 11.77 -31.00
CA ALA A 41 -4.32 11.13 -30.17
C ALA A 41 -4.46 9.61 -30.40
N LEU A 42 -4.27 9.14 -31.63
CA LEU A 42 -4.25 7.71 -31.95
C LEU A 42 -3.08 6.96 -31.28
N VAL A 43 -1.90 7.59 -31.21
CA VAL A 43 -0.72 7.02 -30.56
C VAL A 43 -0.89 7.01 -29.04
N GLN A 44 -1.47 8.06 -28.46
CA GLN A 44 -1.79 8.11 -27.03
C GLN A 44 -2.71 6.95 -26.64
N ARG A 45 -3.87 6.81 -27.31
CA ARG A 45 -4.82 5.71 -27.06
C ARG A 45 -4.23 4.32 -27.30
N TYR A 46 -3.36 4.20 -28.29
CA TYR A 46 -2.65 2.95 -28.56
C TYR A 46 -1.73 2.57 -27.40
N LEU A 47 -0.93 3.52 -26.91
CA LEU A 47 -0.08 3.32 -25.74
C LEU A 47 -0.90 2.99 -24.49
N GLU A 48 -2.01 3.68 -24.26
CA GLU A 48 -2.94 3.41 -23.15
C GLU A 48 -3.50 1.98 -23.21
N THR A 49 -3.88 1.51 -24.40
CA THR A 49 -4.43 0.16 -24.59
C THR A 49 -3.36 -0.91 -24.34
N GLN A 50 -2.14 -0.71 -24.86
CA GLN A 50 -1.02 -1.62 -24.62
C GLN A 50 -0.64 -1.63 -23.13
N ALA A 51 -0.63 -0.46 -22.50
CA ALA A 51 -0.35 -0.28 -21.08
C ALA A 51 -1.39 -1.00 -20.21
N ALA A 52 -2.69 -0.87 -20.51
CA ALA A 52 -3.75 -1.56 -19.80
C ALA A 52 -3.56 -3.08 -19.83
N SER A 53 -3.35 -3.65 -21.02
CA SER A 53 -3.11 -5.09 -21.17
C SER A 53 -1.88 -5.58 -20.40
N ALA A 54 -0.80 -4.81 -20.38
CA ALA A 54 0.39 -5.16 -19.62
C ALA A 54 0.19 -5.00 -18.11
N ALA A 55 -0.57 -4.01 -17.67
CA ALA A 55 -0.92 -3.82 -16.27
C ALA A 55 -1.74 -5.00 -15.74
N ASP A 56 -2.77 -5.41 -16.48
CA ASP A 56 -3.59 -6.58 -16.17
C ASP A 56 -2.73 -7.84 -16.07
N ALA A 57 -1.81 -8.04 -17.02
CA ALA A 57 -0.91 -9.19 -16.99
C ALA A 57 -0.04 -9.24 -15.73
N ILE A 58 0.48 -8.09 -15.26
CA ILE A 58 1.24 -8.00 -14.01
C ILE A 58 0.34 -8.29 -12.81
N VAL A 59 -0.86 -7.70 -12.77
CA VAL A 59 -1.78 -7.79 -11.63
C VAL A 59 -2.41 -9.18 -11.50
N GLN A 60 -2.54 -9.92 -12.60
CA GLN A 60 -2.98 -11.31 -12.64
C GLN A 60 -1.84 -12.33 -12.52
N ASP A 61 -0.60 -11.85 -12.33
CA ASP A 61 0.61 -12.69 -12.26
C ASP A 61 0.74 -13.65 -13.46
N LEU A 62 0.47 -13.13 -14.67
CA LEU A 62 0.63 -13.91 -15.89
C LEU A 62 2.11 -14.24 -16.12
N PRO A 63 2.42 -15.38 -16.76
CA PRO A 63 3.81 -15.80 -16.94
C PRO A 63 4.57 -14.98 -17.99
N GLN A 64 3.86 -14.25 -18.84
CA GLN A 64 4.44 -13.47 -19.92
C GLN A 64 3.48 -12.35 -20.36
N VAL A 65 4.04 -11.32 -20.99
CA VAL A 65 3.28 -10.25 -21.65
C VAL A 65 3.87 -9.99 -23.02
N ARG A 66 3.00 -9.74 -23.99
CA ARG A 66 3.37 -9.21 -25.31
C ARG A 66 2.88 -7.78 -25.39
N PHE A 67 3.72 -6.89 -25.90
CA PHE A 67 3.37 -5.50 -26.12
C PHE A 67 4.01 -5.02 -27.41
N THR A 68 3.43 -4.00 -28.01
CA THR A 68 3.92 -3.46 -29.28
C THR A 68 4.16 -1.96 -29.14
N LEU A 69 5.34 -1.51 -29.57
CA LEU A 69 5.65 -0.09 -29.62
C LEU A 69 4.89 0.59 -30.77
N PRO A 70 4.52 1.88 -30.62
CA PRO A 70 3.87 2.65 -31.67
C PRO A 70 4.71 2.66 -32.94
N ASP A 71 4.04 2.82 -34.09
CA ASP A 71 4.70 2.87 -35.40
C ASP A 71 5.54 4.14 -35.58
N ARG A 72 5.14 5.24 -34.96
CA ARG A 72 5.85 6.52 -34.98
C ARG A 72 5.75 7.21 -33.63
N VAL A 73 6.78 7.98 -33.26
CA VAL A 73 6.81 8.78 -32.04
C VAL A 73 7.34 10.18 -32.30
N VAL A 74 6.73 11.17 -31.66
CA VAL A 74 7.24 12.54 -31.58
C VAL A 74 8.35 12.57 -30.53
N ILE A 75 9.58 12.90 -30.94
CA ILE A 75 10.77 12.79 -30.07
C ILE A 75 11.05 14.05 -29.26
N THR A 76 10.64 15.20 -29.77
CA THR A 76 10.94 16.51 -29.20
C THR A 76 9.65 17.27 -28.91
N LEU A 77 9.64 18.02 -27.81
CA LEU A 77 8.52 18.89 -27.42
C LEU A 77 8.43 20.18 -28.26
N GLN A 78 9.26 20.32 -29.30
CA GLN A 78 9.27 21.51 -30.15
C GLN A 78 8.02 21.54 -31.04
N PRO A 79 7.35 22.70 -31.16
CA PRO A 79 6.20 22.85 -32.06
C PRO A 79 6.56 22.45 -33.50
N GLY A 80 5.77 21.57 -34.11
CA GLY A 80 5.98 21.11 -35.49
C GLY A 80 6.97 19.93 -35.65
N SER A 81 7.44 19.32 -34.56
CA SER A 81 8.27 18.11 -34.61
C SER A 81 7.57 16.98 -35.36
N GLN A 82 8.19 16.45 -36.42
CA GLN A 82 7.61 15.35 -37.17
C GLN A 82 7.79 14.00 -36.45
N PRO A 83 6.77 13.11 -36.45
CA PRO A 83 6.89 11.78 -35.89
C PRO A 83 7.97 10.94 -36.62
N MET A 84 8.89 10.38 -35.85
CA MET A 84 9.93 9.48 -36.35
C MET A 84 9.43 8.04 -36.33
N PRO A 85 9.70 7.24 -37.38
CA PRO A 85 9.28 5.85 -37.43
C PRO A 85 10.05 4.98 -36.43
N VAL A 86 9.34 4.07 -35.78
CA VAL A 86 9.92 2.99 -34.97
C VAL A 86 10.16 1.79 -35.88
N SER A 87 11.36 1.21 -35.84
CA SER A 87 11.74 0.08 -36.70
C SER A 87 10.79 -1.10 -36.50
N ALA A 88 10.21 -1.63 -37.59
CA ALA A 88 9.19 -2.69 -37.53
C ALA A 88 9.68 -3.93 -36.75
N ASP A 89 10.93 -4.33 -36.97
CA ASP A 89 11.56 -5.48 -36.31
C ASP A 89 11.74 -5.30 -34.79
N GLN A 90 11.60 -4.06 -34.30
CA GLN A 90 11.75 -3.69 -32.89
C GLN A 90 10.43 -3.26 -32.26
N ARG A 91 9.30 -3.33 -32.99
CA ARG A 91 8.00 -2.93 -32.46
C ARG A 91 7.38 -4.00 -31.59
N GLU A 92 7.33 -5.23 -32.07
CA GLU A 92 6.77 -6.34 -31.31
C GLU A 92 7.76 -6.80 -30.24
N GLN A 93 7.30 -6.81 -28.99
CA GLN A 93 8.11 -7.13 -27.83
C GLN A 93 7.40 -8.15 -26.96
N MET A 94 8.19 -8.92 -26.23
CA MET A 94 7.72 -9.89 -25.27
C MET A 94 8.61 -9.84 -24.03
N ALA A 95 8.02 -9.99 -22.86
CA ALA A 95 8.73 -10.14 -21.60
C ALA A 95 8.13 -11.29 -20.80
N GLY A 96 8.94 -11.97 -19.99
CA GLY A 96 8.57 -13.18 -19.29
C GLY A 96 8.76 -14.44 -20.15
N GLY A 97 8.28 -15.57 -19.62
CA GLY A 97 8.30 -16.85 -20.33
C GLY A 97 8.68 -18.04 -19.43
N LEU A 98 9.03 -19.16 -20.08
CA LEU A 98 9.40 -20.40 -19.38
C LEU A 98 10.77 -20.30 -18.70
N MET A 99 11.74 -19.62 -19.31
CA MET A 99 13.07 -19.43 -18.71
C MET A 99 13.01 -18.58 -17.44
N ASP A 100 12.22 -17.51 -17.44
CA ASP A 100 12.04 -16.65 -16.27
C ASP A 100 11.34 -17.38 -15.11
N ARG A 101 10.41 -18.29 -15.43
CA ARG A 101 9.83 -19.19 -14.41
C ARG A 101 10.84 -20.15 -13.81
N LEU A 102 11.77 -20.67 -14.62
CA LEU A 102 12.84 -21.55 -14.11
C LEU A 102 13.83 -20.79 -13.22
N THR A 103 14.05 -19.51 -13.49
CA THR A 103 14.90 -18.62 -12.67
C THR A 103 14.13 -17.89 -11.56
N ARG A 104 12.81 -18.14 -11.43
CA ARG A 104 11.90 -17.49 -10.48
C ARG A 104 11.86 -15.96 -10.59
N VAL A 105 12.08 -15.42 -11.78
CA VAL A 105 11.92 -13.99 -12.07
C VAL A 105 10.44 -13.72 -12.28
N ASP A 106 9.86 -12.79 -11.50
CA ASP A 106 8.47 -12.36 -11.66
C ASP A 106 8.28 -11.57 -12.97
N LEU A 107 7.06 -11.59 -13.54
CA LEU A 107 6.76 -10.90 -14.80
C LEU A 107 7.12 -9.41 -14.76
N ARG A 108 6.88 -8.79 -13.59
CA ARG A 108 7.20 -7.38 -13.35
C ARG A 108 8.70 -7.11 -13.55
N THR A 109 9.58 -7.93 -12.98
CA THR A 109 11.03 -7.77 -13.11
C THR A 109 11.47 -8.01 -14.55
N ALA A 110 10.94 -9.05 -15.20
CA ALA A 110 11.24 -9.34 -16.60
C ALA A 110 10.81 -8.18 -17.55
N LEU A 111 9.60 -7.64 -17.36
CA LEU A 111 9.12 -6.49 -18.15
C LEU A 111 9.97 -5.25 -17.90
N ARG A 112 10.31 -4.94 -16.64
CA ARG A 112 11.19 -3.81 -16.31
C ARG A 112 12.54 -3.93 -17.01
N GLN A 113 13.16 -5.10 -16.94
CA GLN A 113 14.46 -5.35 -17.59
C GLN A 113 14.34 -5.15 -19.09
N ARG A 114 13.29 -5.71 -19.71
CA ARG A 114 13.07 -5.55 -21.16
C ARG A 114 12.87 -4.09 -21.56
N LEU A 115 12.13 -3.31 -20.78
CA LEU A 115 11.93 -1.89 -21.04
C LEU A 115 13.23 -1.09 -20.89
N LEU A 116 14.05 -1.39 -19.89
CA LEU A 116 15.37 -0.77 -19.72
C LEU A 116 16.31 -1.08 -20.90
N GLU A 117 16.28 -2.31 -21.43
CA GLU A 117 17.04 -2.67 -22.64
C GLU A 117 16.61 -1.84 -23.86
N LEU A 118 15.29 -1.68 -24.06
CA LEU A 118 14.75 -0.90 -25.17
C LEU A 118 15.05 0.60 -25.01
N GLU A 119 14.97 1.13 -23.78
CA GLU A 119 15.36 2.50 -23.45
C GLU A 119 16.86 2.75 -23.69
N GLY A 120 17.71 1.74 -23.51
CA GLY A 120 19.13 1.77 -23.82
C GLY A 120 19.48 1.63 -25.32
N SER A 121 18.48 1.47 -26.20
CA SER A 121 18.70 1.31 -27.63
C SER A 121 19.32 2.56 -28.27
N SER A 122 20.22 2.37 -29.23
CA SER A 122 20.77 3.45 -30.06
C SER A 122 19.71 4.08 -30.99
N ASN A 123 18.59 3.39 -31.21
CA ASN A 123 17.46 3.94 -31.96
C ASN A 123 16.59 4.79 -31.01
N GLN A 124 16.69 6.12 -31.18
CA GLN A 124 15.99 7.09 -30.35
C GLN A 124 14.46 6.91 -30.35
N ALA A 125 13.87 6.47 -31.47
CA ALA A 125 12.43 6.24 -31.56
C ALA A 125 11.99 5.02 -30.72
N VAL A 126 12.80 3.97 -30.70
CA VAL A 126 12.57 2.77 -29.86
C VAL A 126 12.76 3.12 -28.39
N SER A 127 13.86 3.80 -28.06
CA SER A 127 14.17 4.23 -26.69
C SER A 127 13.03 5.08 -26.11
N LEU A 128 12.57 6.08 -26.86
CA LEU A 128 11.45 6.90 -26.42
C LEU A 128 10.13 6.13 -26.38
N GLY A 129 9.85 5.29 -27.38
CA GLY A 129 8.64 4.48 -27.41
C GLY A 129 8.51 3.58 -26.17
N ALA A 130 9.62 2.97 -25.74
CA ALA A 130 9.68 2.19 -24.50
C ALA A 130 9.44 3.05 -23.27
N GLY A 131 10.08 4.22 -23.17
CA GLY A 131 9.86 5.17 -22.07
C GLY A 131 8.42 5.69 -21.98
N LEU A 132 7.79 6.00 -23.11
CA LEU A 132 6.38 6.40 -23.19
C LEU A 132 5.45 5.27 -22.77
N PHE A 133 5.72 4.04 -23.20
CA PHE A 133 4.97 2.86 -22.78
C PHE A 133 5.10 2.60 -21.27
N ARG A 134 6.32 2.68 -20.72
CA ARG A 134 6.61 2.57 -19.28
C ARG A 134 5.85 3.61 -18.46
N HIS A 135 5.83 4.86 -18.93
CA HIS A 135 5.08 5.94 -18.31
C HIS A 135 3.57 5.71 -18.38
N ALA A 136 3.03 5.38 -19.56
CA ALA A 136 1.60 5.08 -19.75
C ALA A 136 1.14 3.89 -18.89
N LEU A 137 1.98 2.87 -18.74
CA LEU A 137 1.75 1.72 -17.85
C LEU A 137 1.58 2.16 -16.39
N ALA A 138 2.51 2.96 -15.87
CA ALA A 138 2.42 3.46 -14.50
C ALA A 138 1.22 4.38 -14.30
N ILE A 139 0.91 5.26 -15.26
CA ILE A 139 -0.29 6.11 -15.23
C ILE A 139 -1.55 5.25 -15.20
N HIS A 140 -1.66 4.23 -16.05
CA HIS A 140 -2.83 3.34 -16.06
C HIS A 140 -3.01 2.63 -14.72
N MET A 141 -1.93 2.08 -14.14
CA MET A 141 -1.97 1.44 -12.82
C MET A 141 -2.45 2.39 -11.73
N VAL A 142 -1.99 3.64 -11.73
CA VAL A 142 -2.33 4.60 -10.67
C VAL A 142 -3.71 5.21 -10.90
N HIS A 143 -4.02 5.68 -12.11
CA HIS A 143 -5.21 6.51 -12.38
C HIS A 143 -6.45 5.67 -12.72
N ASN A 144 -6.28 4.51 -13.37
CA ASN A 144 -7.41 3.74 -13.92
C ASN A 144 -7.71 2.44 -13.17
N MET A 145 -6.69 1.74 -12.64
CA MET A 145 -6.93 0.46 -11.93
C MET A 145 -7.35 0.63 -10.47
N LEU A 146 -7.08 1.80 -9.88
CA LEU A 146 -7.24 2.04 -8.46
C LEU A 146 -8.35 3.05 -8.21
N PRO A 147 -9.35 2.75 -7.37
CA PRO A 147 -10.39 3.71 -7.05
C PRO A 147 -9.78 4.98 -6.44
N ALA A 148 -10.36 6.11 -6.81
CA ALA A 148 -10.11 7.37 -6.13
C ALA A 148 -10.75 7.31 -4.74
N GLY A 149 -9.97 7.57 -3.70
CA GLY A 149 -10.46 7.71 -2.34
C GLY A 149 -10.62 9.18 -1.95
N ARG A 150 -11.02 9.40 -0.71
CA ARG A 150 -11.17 10.72 -0.10
C ARG A 150 -9.82 11.32 0.25
N THR A 151 -9.72 12.66 0.25
CA THR A 151 -8.58 13.32 0.87
C THR A 151 -8.68 13.17 2.39
N VAL A 152 -7.65 12.60 3.00
CA VAL A 152 -7.58 12.35 4.44
C VAL A 152 -6.28 12.87 5.01
N VAL A 153 -6.33 13.24 6.28
CA VAL A 153 -5.14 13.58 7.07
C VAL A 153 -5.10 12.62 8.24
N TYR A 154 -4.04 11.83 8.31
CA TYR A 154 -3.77 10.93 9.41
C TYR A 154 -2.81 11.57 10.41
N GLN A 155 -3.06 11.31 11.67
CA GLN A 155 -2.20 11.63 12.80
C GLN A 155 -1.32 10.42 13.12
N ALA A 156 -0.06 10.69 13.44
CA ALA A 156 0.84 9.70 14.01
C ALA A 156 0.54 9.53 15.49
N THR A 157 0.74 8.31 16.01
CA THR A 157 0.86 8.12 17.46
C THR A 157 2.22 8.64 17.94
N GLU A 158 2.39 8.93 19.23
CA GLU A 158 3.61 9.54 19.82
C GLU A 158 4.93 8.82 19.47
N ASP A 159 4.90 7.59 18.94
CA ASP A 159 6.07 6.84 18.45
C ASP A 159 5.78 6.04 17.15
N GLY A 160 4.69 6.37 16.44
CA GLY A 160 4.26 5.65 15.25
C GLY A 160 4.96 6.17 14.00
N GLU A 161 5.62 5.29 13.24
CA GLU A 161 6.29 5.65 12.00
C GLU A 161 5.29 5.96 10.87
N ILE A 162 4.11 5.36 10.92
CA ILE A 162 3.08 5.50 9.89
C ILE A 162 1.85 6.20 10.50
N PRO A 163 1.53 7.43 10.07
CA PRO A 163 0.29 8.09 10.43
C PRO A 163 -0.93 7.25 10.00
N ASN A 164 -1.80 6.90 10.95
CA ASN A 164 -2.91 5.98 10.72
C ASN A 164 -4.19 6.30 11.51
N ILE A 165 -4.19 7.35 12.34
CA ILE A 165 -5.41 7.78 13.05
C ILE A 165 -6.04 8.91 12.24
N PRO A 166 -7.23 8.72 11.65
CA PRO A 166 -7.83 9.77 10.84
C PRO A 166 -8.22 10.96 11.71
N ALA A 167 -7.80 12.17 11.33
CA ALA A 167 -8.14 13.38 12.04
C ALA A 167 -9.65 13.60 12.01
N ARG A 168 -10.25 14.01 13.14
CA ARG A 168 -11.64 14.48 13.16
C ARG A 168 -11.69 15.86 12.51
N SER A 169 -12.39 15.99 11.38
CA SER A 169 -12.62 17.30 10.78
C SER A 169 -13.80 17.98 11.46
N ALA A 170 -13.65 19.26 11.83
CA ALA A 170 -14.72 20.07 12.41
C ALA A 170 -15.85 20.41 11.41
N LEU A 171 -15.70 20.03 10.14
CA LEU A 171 -16.61 20.34 9.02
C LEU A 171 -17.43 19.13 8.56
N GLU A 172 -17.40 17.99 9.26
CA GLU A 172 -18.25 16.85 8.89
C GLU A 172 -19.70 17.12 9.29
N PRO A 173 -20.67 17.14 8.34
CA PRO A 173 -22.07 17.25 8.68
C PRO A 173 -22.52 15.98 9.42
N GLU A 174 -23.18 16.15 10.58
CA GLU A 174 -23.68 15.11 11.51
C GLU A 174 -24.73 14.15 10.92
N SER A 175 -24.86 14.01 9.59
CA SER A 175 -25.92 13.20 8.99
C SER A 175 -25.49 12.44 7.75
N ALA A 176 -25.83 11.15 7.74
CA ALA A 176 -25.59 10.20 6.66
C ALA A 176 -26.44 10.45 5.39
N ILE A 177 -27.43 11.35 5.45
CA ILE A 177 -28.55 11.35 4.50
C ILE A 177 -28.39 12.38 3.35
N THR A 178 -27.44 13.32 3.42
CA THR A 178 -27.44 14.51 2.51
C THR A 178 -26.15 14.80 1.76
N ALA A 179 -25.11 13.95 1.82
CA ALA A 179 -23.88 14.23 1.08
C ALA A 179 -24.00 13.77 -0.39
N ALA A 180 -24.04 14.73 -1.33
CA ALA A 180 -24.13 14.49 -2.78
C ALA A 180 -22.94 13.70 -3.36
N THR A 181 -21.85 13.53 -2.61
CA THR A 181 -20.69 12.70 -2.97
C THR A 181 -20.88 11.21 -2.66
N ASP A 182 -21.95 10.82 -1.96
CA ASP A 182 -22.21 9.43 -1.57
C ASP A 182 -23.02 8.64 -2.64
N ALA A 183 -23.35 9.26 -3.78
CA ALA A 183 -23.94 8.60 -4.95
C ALA A 183 -22.90 8.47 -6.07
N ILE A 184 -21.95 7.54 -5.92
CA ILE A 184 -21.21 7.03 -7.09
C ILE A 184 -22.11 5.98 -7.72
N ALA A 185 -22.97 6.42 -8.65
CA ALA A 185 -23.54 5.52 -9.64
C ALA A 185 -22.40 5.13 -10.59
N GLU A 186 -21.81 3.95 -10.39
CA GLU A 186 -21.06 3.29 -11.45
C GLU A 186 -22.03 2.93 -12.58
N GLU A 187 -22.15 3.79 -13.59
CA GLU A 187 -22.58 3.34 -14.92
C GLU A 187 -21.43 2.54 -15.54
N SER A 188 -21.29 1.30 -15.09
CA SER A 188 -20.47 0.29 -15.74
C SER A 188 -21.26 -1.01 -15.71
N GLN A 189 -21.42 -1.59 -16.90
CA GLN A 189 -22.27 -2.74 -17.16
C GLN A 189 -22.04 -3.88 -16.16
N SER A 190 -23.02 -4.07 -15.28
CA SER A 190 -23.43 -5.32 -14.65
C SER A 190 -22.38 -6.46 -14.63
N GLU A 191 -21.44 -6.42 -13.69
CA GLU A 191 -20.82 -7.68 -13.23
C GLU A 191 -21.82 -8.43 -12.34
N ILE A 192 -22.53 -9.37 -12.96
CA ILE A 192 -23.43 -10.30 -12.28
C ILE A 192 -22.59 -11.19 -11.34
N GLY A 193 -22.67 -10.96 -10.03
CA GLY A 193 -22.16 -11.91 -9.04
C GLY A 193 -21.58 -11.36 -7.73
N ARG A 194 -21.38 -10.05 -7.59
CA ARG A 194 -21.08 -9.45 -6.28
C ARG A 194 -22.34 -8.78 -5.76
N GLY A 195 -22.94 -9.35 -4.70
CA GLY A 195 -24.07 -8.75 -4.04
C GLY A 195 -23.75 -7.31 -3.66
N GLU A 196 -24.70 -6.40 -3.92
CA GLU A 196 -24.69 -5.03 -3.44
C GLU A 196 -24.55 -5.05 -1.91
N LEU A 197 -23.31 -4.90 -1.44
CA LEU A 197 -23.00 -4.86 -0.02
C LEU A 197 -23.37 -3.46 0.50
N LEU A 198 -24.66 -3.25 0.77
CA LEU A 198 -25.16 -2.14 1.57
C LEU A 198 -24.72 -2.35 3.03
N VAL A 199 -23.43 -2.10 3.31
CA VAL A 199 -22.92 -2.03 4.70
C VAL A 199 -23.56 -0.81 5.37
N PRO A 200 -24.10 -0.92 6.60
CA PRO A 200 -24.56 0.24 7.35
C PRO A 200 -23.40 1.23 7.49
N TYR A 201 -23.52 2.34 6.77
CA TYR A 201 -22.50 3.35 6.69
C TYR A 201 -22.37 4.07 8.05
N VAL A 202 -21.26 3.85 8.74
CA VAL A 202 -20.97 4.48 10.04
C VAL A 202 -20.21 5.77 9.82
N GLU A 203 -20.60 6.85 10.49
CA GLU A 203 -19.93 8.17 10.44
C GLU A 203 -18.40 8.05 10.61
N ALA A 204 -17.96 7.16 11.51
CA ALA A 204 -16.55 6.87 11.74
C ALA A 204 -15.77 6.49 10.47
N ALA A 205 -16.40 5.79 9.53
CA ALA A 205 -15.80 5.35 8.26
C ALA A 205 -15.55 6.52 7.29
N ARG A 206 -16.27 7.64 7.43
CA ARG A 206 -16.15 8.81 6.54
C ARG A 206 -14.76 9.42 6.52
N ARG A 207 -14.06 9.29 7.65
CA ARG A 207 -12.75 9.89 7.89
C ARG A 207 -11.60 9.10 7.25
N PHE A 208 -11.90 7.93 6.67
CA PHE A 208 -10.93 7.09 5.98
C PHE A 208 -10.92 7.32 4.47
N PHE A 209 -9.81 6.93 3.85
CA PHE A 209 -9.56 7.10 2.41
C PHE A 209 -10.63 6.36 1.58
N LEU A 210 -10.95 5.11 1.93
CA LEU A 210 -12.00 4.30 1.31
C LEU A 210 -12.98 3.81 2.40
N PRO A 211 -14.07 4.55 2.67
CA PRO A 211 -15.04 4.21 3.72
C PRO A 211 -15.62 2.80 3.61
N GLN A 212 -15.77 2.28 2.39
CA GLN A 212 -16.29 0.94 2.11
C GLN A 212 -15.38 -0.20 2.57
N TRP A 213 -14.12 0.08 2.92
CA TRP A 213 -13.16 -0.91 3.44
C TRP A 213 -12.87 -0.72 4.92
N VAL A 214 -13.76 -0.05 5.65
CA VAL A 214 -13.67 0.13 7.11
C VAL A 214 -14.46 -0.98 7.79
N ALA A 215 -13.75 -1.91 8.40
CA ALA A 215 -14.30 -3.05 9.12
C ALA A 215 -14.48 -2.79 10.63
N PHE A 216 -13.81 -1.77 11.19
CA PHE A 216 -13.83 -1.47 12.62
C PHE A 216 -14.08 0.02 12.91
N ASP A 217 -14.84 0.31 13.97
CA ASP A 217 -15.04 1.67 14.49
C ASP A 217 -13.92 2.13 15.46
N ASP A 218 -14.03 3.37 15.97
CA ASP A 218 -13.11 3.95 16.97
C ASP A 218 -13.01 3.12 18.27
N ASN A 219 -14.00 2.27 18.57
CA ASN A 219 -14.05 1.43 19.76
C ASN A 219 -13.52 0.00 19.50
N GLY A 220 -13.10 -0.29 18.26
CA GLY A 220 -12.70 -1.63 17.83
C GLY A 220 -13.88 -2.61 17.77
N ARG A 221 -15.10 -2.14 17.51
CA ARG A 221 -16.26 -2.98 17.22
C ARG A 221 -16.25 -3.32 15.73
N LEU A 222 -16.53 -4.59 15.43
CA LEU A 222 -16.69 -5.07 14.07
C LEU A 222 -17.95 -4.44 13.44
N LEU A 223 -17.80 -3.79 12.30
CA LEU A 223 -18.85 -3.14 11.53
C LEU A 223 -19.40 -4.02 10.39
N VAL A 224 -18.57 -4.95 9.93
CA VAL A 224 -18.88 -5.92 8.87
C VAL A 224 -19.47 -7.21 9.45
N GLY A 225 -19.98 -8.10 8.60
CA GLY A 225 -20.70 -9.29 9.02
C GLY A 225 -19.84 -10.37 9.66
N SER A 226 -18.53 -10.37 9.41
CA SER A 226 -17.60 -11.39 9.95
C SER A 226 -16.13 -10.92 9.98
N THR A 227 -15.28 -11.63 10.72
CA THR A 227 -13.82 -11.43 10.68
C THR A 227 -13.24 -11.73 9.30
N GLY A 228 -13.76 -12.73 8.59
CA GLY A 228 -13.34 -13.05 7.22
C GLY A 228 -13.63 -11.92 6.22
N GLU A 229 -14.70 -11.15 6.44
CA GLU A 229 -14.98 -9.95 5.64
C GLU A 229 -13.98 -8.82 5.93
N ALA A 230 -13.60 -8.65 7.20
CA ALA A 230 -12.56 -7.70 7.60
C ALA A 230 -11.18 -8.07 7.00
N GLU A 231 -10.82 -9.35 7.03
CA GLU A 231 -9.61 -9.88 6.37
C GLU A 231 -9.65 -9.64 4.85
N ALA A 232 -10.80 -9.82 4.20
CA ALA A 232 -10.95 -9.55 2.77
C ALA A 232 -10.76 -8.06 2.43
N HIS A 233 -11.21 -7.14 3.29
CA HIS A 233 -10.92 -5.72 3.15
C HIS A 233 -9.42 -5.42 3.29
N ILE A 234 -8.74 -6.01 4.28
CA ILE A 234 -7.29 -5.90 4.45
C ILE A 234 -6.54 -6.42 3.21
N ALA A 235 -6.92 -7.59 2.69
CA ALA A 235 -6.35 -8.15 1.46
C ALA A 235 -6.57 -7.24 0.24
N SER A 236 -7.73 -6.58 0.16
CA SER A 236 -8.02 -5.60 -0.89
C SER A 236 -7.12 -4.37 -0.79
N MET A 237 -6.86 -3.87 0.42
CA MET A 237 -5.93 -2.77 0.68
C MET A 237 -4.46 -3.16 0.38
N GLN A 238 -4.05 -4.40 0.70
CA GLN A 238 -2.74 -4.93 0.34
C GLN A 238 -2.58 -5.03 -1.19
N ARG A 239 -3.60 -5.52 -1.90
CA ARG A 239 -3.63 -5.55 -3.38
C ARG A 239 -3.51 -4.13 -3.96
N TYR A 240 -4.20 -3.16 -3.37
CA TYR A 240 -4.11 -1.74 -3.77
C TYR A 240 -2.66 -1.24 -3.67
N LEU A 241 -1.99 -1.47 -2.53
CA LEU A 241 -0.58 -1.09 -2.36
C LEU A 241 0.36 -1.84 -3.31
N PHE A 242 0.09 -3.12 -3.58
CA PHE A 242 0.84 -3.89 -4.57
C PHE A 242 0.84 -3.20 -5.94
N ILE A 243 -0.32 -2.72 -6.41
CA ILE A 243 -0.43 -2.01 -7.69
C ILE A 243 0.37 -0.70 -7.67
N LEU A 244 0.30 0.08 -6.59
CA LEU A 244 1.10 1.29 -6.44
C LEU A 244 2.62 0.99 -6.47
N HIS A 245 3.07 -0.06 -5.78
CA HIS A 245 4.47 -0.48 -5.81
C HIS A 245 4.89 -1.02 -7.19
N ALA A 246 4.00 -1.71 -7.91
CA ALA A 246 4.23 -2.12 -9.28
C ALA A 246 4.41 -0.89 -10.20
N ALA A 247 3.58 0.13 -10.05
CA ALA A 247 3.68 1.38 -10.80
C ALA A 247 5.03 2.08 -10.58
N VAL A 248 5.51 2.21 -9.34
CA VAL A 248 6.86 2.76 -9.04
C VAL A 248 7.96 1.87 -9.58
N GLY A 249 7.78 0.55 -9.48
CA GLY A 249 8.73 -0.43 -10.03
C GLY A 249 8.90 -0.29 -11.53
N MET A 250 7.84 0.07 -12.26
CA MET A 250 7.89 0.39 -13.69
C MET A 250 8.41 1.80 -13.92
N SER A 251 7.86 2.80 -13.25
CA SER A 251 8.22 4.20 -13.46
C SER A 251 8.51 4.93 -12.16
N PRO A 252 9.79 5.00 -11.72
CA PRO A 252 10.14 5.64 -10.46
C PRO A 252 9.67 7.09 -10.36
N CYS A 253 9.62 7.83 -11.48
CA CYS A 253 9.15 9.21 -11.51
C CYS A 253 7.66 9.38 -11.17
N ILE A 254 6.85 8.30 -11.17
CA ILE A 254 5.43 8.36 -10.78
C ILE A 254 5.23 8.83 -9.34
N VAL A 255 6.27 8.75 -8.49
CA VAL A 255 6.22 9.32 -7.14
C VAL A 255 6.04 10.85 -7.14
N ALA A 256 6.33 11.53 -8.24
CA ALA A 256 6.06 12.97 -8.37
C ALA A 256 4.58 13.27 -8.67
N ASP A 257 3.77 12.26 -9.04
CA ASP A 257 2.34 12.41 -9.30
C ASP A 257 1.55 12.62 -8.01
N GLU A 258 0.68 13.62 -8.01
CA GLU A 258 -0.12 13.99 -6.84
C GLU A 258 -1.15 12.92 -6.50
N GLN A 259 -1.79 12.31 -7.51
CA GLN A 259 -2.75 11.23 -7.26
C GLN A 259 -2.06 10.00 -6.69
N TYR A 260 -0.89 9.63 -7.20
CA TYR A 260 -0.08 8.56 -6.61
C TYR A 260 0.19 8.82 -5.12
N GLN A 261 0.65 10.03 -4.77
CA GLN A 261 0.97 10.38 -3.38
C GLN A 261 -0.27 10.34 -2.48
N GLN A 262 -1.39 10.89 -2.95
CA GLN A 262 -2.67 10.87 -2.24
C GLN A 262 -3.15 9.44 -2.01
N LYS A 263 -3.15 8.60 -3.07
CA LYS A 263 -3.56 7.20 -3.02
C LYS A 263 -2.69 6.39 -2.06
N ARG A 264 -1.36 6.54 -2.18
CA ARG A 264 -0.39 5.86 -1.30
C ARG A 264 -0.57 6.25 0.16
N TYR A 265 -0.63 7.55 0.46
CA TYR A 265 -0.80 8.05 1.82
C TYR A 265 -2.14 7.57 2.42
N GLY A 266 -3.22 7.74 1.66
CA GLY A 266 -4.58 7.40 2.05
C GLY A 266 -4.73 5.91 2.42
N ILE A 267 -4.29 5.02 1.54
CA ILE A 267 -4.44 3.58 1.73
C ILE A 267 -3.50 3.02 2.78
N LEU A 268 -2.27 3.56 2.89
CA LEU A 268 -1.29 3.06 3.86
C LEU A 268 -1.76 3.30 5.30
N GLY A 269 -2.23 4.52 5.60
CA GLY A 269 -2.78 4.83 6.91
C GLY A 269 -4.00 3.98 7.25
N GLN A 270 -4.90 3.78 6.29
CA GLN A 270 -6.09 2.93 6.48
C GLN A 270 -5.73 1.46 6.71
N LEU A 271 -4.81 0.90 5.92
CA LEU A 271 -4.39 -0.49 6.05
C LEU A 271 -3.81 -0.77 7.44
N VAL A 272 -2.88 0.08 7.89
CA VAL A 272 -2.28 -0.08 9.22
C VAL A 272 -3.35 0.04 10.31
N ASN A 273 -4.26 1.01 10.19
CA ASN A 273 -5.34 1.20 11.15
C ASN A 273 -6.24 -0.04 11.26
N GLN A 274 -6.79 -0.50 10.13
CA GLN A 274 -7.75 -1.60 10.10
C GLN A 274 -7.08 -2.95 10.41
N GLY A 275 -5.83 -3.15 9.99
CA GLY A 275 -5.04 -4.32 10.34
C GLY A 275 -4.79 -4.44 11.84
N ARG A 276 -4.39 -3.34 12.50
CA ARG A 276 -4.23 -3.30 13.96
C ARG A 276 -5.54 -3.47 14.71
N ALA A 277 -6.64 -2.94 14.16
CA ALA A 277 -7.97 -3.11 14.73
C ALA A 277 -8.43 -4.58 14.67
N LEU A 278 -8.18 -5.27 13.57
CA LEU A 278 -8.44 -6.71 13.44
C LEU A 278 -7.65 -7.51 14.49
N ALA A 279 -6.33 -7.31 14.58
CA ALA A 279 -5.50 -8.00 15.57
C ALA A 279 -6.00 -7.75 17.01
N SER A 280 -6.39 -6.51 17.32
CA SER A 280 -6.95 -6.16 18.63
C SER A 280 -8.30 -6.82 18.89
N TYR A 281 -9.15 -6.98 17.88
CA TYR A 281 -10.42 -7.68 17.99
C TYR A 281 -10.20 -9.17 18.26
N GLU A 282 -9.34 -9.81 17.49
CA GLU A 282 -8.98 -11.23 17.68
C GLU A 282 -8.32 -11.48 19.04
N GLY A 283 -7.45 -10.58 19.49
CA GLY A 283 -6.87 -10.62 20.84
C GLY A 283 -7.93 -10.63 21.93
N LYS A 284 -8.99 -9.83 21.79
CA LYS A 284 -10.14 -9.84 22.72
C LYS A 284 -10.90 -11.17 22.67
N GLU A 285 -11.07 -11.78 21.50
CA GLU A 285 -11.71 -13.10 21.37
C GLU A 285 -10.87 -14.23 22.00
N ILE A 286 -9.54 -14.16 21.89
CA ILE A 286 -8.62 -15.06 22.59
C ILE A 286 -8.80 -14.92 24.11
N ILE A 287 -8.82 -13.69 24.64
CA ILE A 287 -9.03 -13.42 26.07
C ILE A 287 -10.37 -14.01 26.54
N LYS A 288 -11.46 -13.78 25.81
CA LYS A 288 -12.78 -14.36 26.13
C LYS A 288 -12.72 -15.89 26.15
N THR A 289 -12.05 -16.49 25.18
CA THR A 289 -11.88 -17.94 25.08
C THR A 289 -11.10 -18.52 26.26
N ILE A 290 -10.00 -17.89 26.66
CA ILE A 290 -9.22 -18.30 27.83
C ILE A 290 -10.09 -18.21 29.09
N LYS A 291 -10.79 -17.09 29.33
CA LYS A 291 -11.67 -16.94 30.50
C LYS A 291 -12.77 -18.00 30.56
N ARG A 292 -13.40 -18.30 29.42
CA ARG A 292 -14.41 -19.36 29.31
C ARG A 292 -13.83 -20.74 29.63
N ARG A 293 -12.67 -21.10 29.07
CA ARG A 293 -12.01 -22.39 29.32
C ARG A 293 -11.50 -22.53 30.76
N ALA A 294 -11.02 -21.43 31.34
CA ALA A 294 -10.63 -21.38 32.75
C ALA A 294 -11.82 -21.69 33.67
N ALA A 295 -12.98 -21.07 33.43
CA ALA A 295 -14.21 -21.31 34.19
C ALA A 295 -14.73 -22.75 34.05
N ALA A 296 -14.46 -23.39 32.92
CA ALA A 296 -14.79 -24.81 32.68
C ALA A 296 -13.71 -25.79 33.19
N HIS A 297 -12.64 -25.31 33.84
CA HIS A 297 -11.48 -26.10 34.27
C HIS A 297 -10.77 -26.88 33.14
N ASP A 298 -10.87 -26.41 31.90
CA ASP A 298 -10.31 -27.03 30.67
C ASP A 298 -8.89 -26.54 30.32
N LEU A 299 -8.24 -25.80 31.23
CA LEU A 299 -6.88 -25.27 31.04
C LEU A 299 -5.80 -25.98 31.87
N ASN A 300 -6.16 -26.98 32.68
CA ASN A 300 -5.26 -27.67 33.61
C ASN A 300 -4.26 -28.65 32.92
N ARG A 301 -4.05 -28.51 31.61
CA ARG A 301 -3.18 -29.33 30.78
C ARG A 301 -2.17 -28.53 29.97
N GLY A 302 -2.06 -27.22 30.21
CA GLY A 302 -1.17 -26.32 29.48
C GLY A 302 -1.95 -25.26 28.68
N LEU A 303 -1.26 -24.15 28.38
CA LEU A 303 -1.78 -23.03 27.61
C LEU A 303 -0.63 -22.41 26.81
N SER A 304 -0.73 -22.46 25.49
CA SER A 304 0.09 -21.72 24.54
C SER A 304 -0.77 -20.68 23.83
N LEU A 305 -0.22 -19.51 23.52
CA LEU A 305 -0.91 -18.46 22.78
C LEU A 305 -0.22 -18.15 21.46
N SER A 306 -1.06 -17.89 20.47
CA SER A 306 -0.72 -17.24 19.21
C SER A 306 -1.39 -15.87 19.24
N LEU A 307 -0.66 -14.86 19.70
CA LEU A 307 -1.18 -13.50 19.86
C LEU A 307 -1.09 -12.75 18.52
N PRO A 308 -2.21 -12.37 17.90
CA PRO A 308 -2.20 -11.66 16.63
C PRO A 308 -1.64 -10.25 16.80
N TYR A 309 -0.90 -9.78 15.81
CA TYR A 309 -0.46 -8.40 15.68
C TYR A 309 -0.37 -8.02 14.21
N PHE A 310 -0.54 -6.74 13.89
CA PHE A 310 -0.24 -6.23 12.56
C PHE A 310 1.24 -5.82 12.46
N ASN A 311 1.95 -6.35 11.47
CA ASN A 311 3.34 -6.02 11.18
C ASN A 311 3.38 -4.81 10.25
N ASP A 312 3.66 -3.62 10.78
CA ASP A 312 3.69 -2.38 10.01
C ASP A 312 4.80 -2.33 8.96
N GLN A 313 5.85 -3.14 9.11
CA GLN A 313 6.94 -3.20 8.12
C GLN A 313 6.55 -4.06 6.92
N LYS A 314 5.87 -5.19 7.16
CA LYS A 314 5.40 -6.10 6.11
C LYS A 314 4.00 -5.74 5.58
N LEU A 315 3.28 -4.91 6.32
CA LEU A 315 1.88 -4.55 6.10
C LEU A 315 0.96 -5.76 6.06
N ASP A 316 1.15 -6.68 7.01
CA ASP A 316 0.44 -7.95 7.06
C ASP A 316 0.16 -8.41 8.51
N ALA A 317 -0.85 -9.26 8.67
CA ALA A 317 -1.18 -9.86 9.95
C ALA A 317 -0.21 -11.02 10.26
N GLU A 318 0.35 -11.01 11.47
CA GLU A 318 1.25 -12.05 11.95
C GLU A 318 0.87 -12.48 13.38
N THR A 319 1.43 -13.61 13.83
CA THR A 319 1.16 -14.14 15.17
C THR A 319 2.44 -14.24 15.99
N TYR A 320 2.41 -13.71 17.20
CA TYR A 320 3.47 -13.86 18.19
C TYR A 320 3.17 -15.06 19.09
N PHE A 321 3.99 -16.10 19.00
CA PHE A 321 3.81 -17.36 19.72
C PHE A 321 4.57 -17.37 21.04
N PHE A 322 3.90 -17.78 22.12
CA PHE A 322 4.55 -18.03 23.40
C PHE A 322 3.75 -19.00 24.28
N GLU A 323 4.46 -19.66 25.19
CA GLU A 323 3.88 -20.58 26.17
C GLU A 323 3.58 -19.84 27.48
N ILE A 324 2.40 -20.09 28.04
CA ILE A 324 1.98 -19.57 29.36
C ILE A 324 2.12 -20.66 30.42
N ILE A 325 1.61 -21.85 30.12
CA ILE A 325 1.69 -23.01 31.00
C ILE A 325 2.15 -24.19 30.14
N PRO A 326 3.26 -24.86 30.49
CA PRO A 326 3.68 -26.04 29.77
C PRO A 326 2.69 -27.19 29.92
N ALA A 327 2.67 -28.08 28.93
CA ALA A 327 1.82 -29.25 28.98
C ALA A 327 2.17 -30.13 30.20
N GLY A 328 1.21 -30.32 31.11
CA GLY A 328 1.45 -31.02 32.38
C GLY A 328 0.28 -30.91 33.36
N ARG A 329 0.45 -31.46 34.57
CA ARG A 329 -0.56 -31.41 35.65
C ARG A 329 -0.42 -30.14 36.50
N ILE A 330 -0.47 -28.97 35.86
CA ILE A 330 -0.42 -27.67 36.53
C ILE A 330 -1.83 -27.07 36.48
N MET A 331 -2.39 -26.74 37.65
CA MET A 331 -3.69 -26.06 37.69
C MET A 331 -3.57 -24.65 37.13
N PHE A 332 -4.48 -24.26 36.24
CA PHE A 332 -4.50 -22.91 35.69
C PHE A 332 -4.82 -21.89 36.78
N VAL A 333 -4.04 -20.81 36.83
CA VAL A 333 -4.29 -19.61 37.66
C VAL A 333 -4.08 -18.37 36.78
N PRO A 334 -4.96 -17.34 36.84
CA PRO A 334 -4.84 -16.11 36.03
C PRO A 334 -3.46 -15.45 36.10
N ALA A 335 -2.79 -15.51 37.25
CA ALA A 335 -1.45 -14.97 37.46
C ALA A 335 -0.39 -15.53 36.49
N PHE A 336 -0.57 -16.74 35.95
CA PHE A 336 0.33 -17.26 34.93
C PHE A 336 0.25 -16.47 33.62
N VAL A 337 -0.95 -16.02 33.23
CA VAL A 337 -1.13 -15.18 32.03
C VAL A 337 -0.44 -13.83 32.23
N VAL A 338 -0.65 -13.19 33.38
CA VAL A 338 -0.02 -11.91 33.74
C VAL A 338 1.51 -12.03 33.73
N ARG A 339 2.06 -13.05 34.38
CA ARG A 339 3.50 -13.30 34.42
C ARG A 339 4.06 -13.53 33.02
N ALA A 340 3.42 -14.39 32.22
CA ALA A 340 3.87 -14.68 30.86
C ALA A 340 3.84 -13.41 29.99
N ALA A 341 2.76 -12.62 30.05
CA ALA A 341 2.67 -11.35 29.31
C ALA A 341 3.83 -10.41 29.66
N ARG A 342 4.09 -10.17 30.95
CA ARG A 342 5.21 -9.32 31.40
C ARG A 342 6.57 -9.83 30.95
N GLU A 343 6.82 -11.14 31.04
CA GLU A 343 8.07 -11.75 30.56
C GLU A 343 8.25 -11.55 29.05
N GLN A 344 7.16 -11.64 28.27
CA GLN A 344 7.21 -11.36 26.82
C GLN A 344 7.36 -9.87 26.52
N GLU A 345 6.77 -8.96 27.29
CA GLU A 345 6.95 -7.52 27.10
C GLU A 345 8.41 -7.11 27.19
N VAL A 346 9.15 -7.64 28.17
CA VAL A 346 10.60 -7.38 28.31
C VAL A 346 11.37 -7.86 27.08
N LYS A 347 11.04 -9.05 26.55
CA LYS A 347 11.67 -9.61 25.35
C LYS A 347 11.39 -8.75 24.12
N VAL A 348 10.11 -8.43 23.89
CA VAL A 348 9.67 -7.64 22.73
C VAL A 348 10.25 -6.23 22.79
N ALA A 349 10.32 -5.60 23.96
CA ALA A 349 10.90 -4.26 24.13
C ALA A 349 12.36 -4.19 23.64
N GLN A 350 13.11 -5.29 23.79
CA GLN A 350 14.53 -5.41 23.40
C GLN A 350 14.74 -6.04 22.01
N ASP A 351 13.68 -6.54 21.36
CA ASP A 351 13.78 -7.21 20.07
C ASP A 351 13.98 -6.21 18.92
N THR A 352 15.21 -6.14 18.42
CA THR A 352 15.61 -5.24 17.34
C THR A 352 15.15 -5.70 15.95
N ARG A 353 14.57 -6.90 15.83
CA ARG A 353 14.00 -7.38 14.56
C ARG A 353 12.69 -6.69 14.20
N PHE A 354 11.98 -6.14 15.19
CA PHE A 354 10.77 -5.34 14.97
C PHE A 354 11.11 -3.86 14.88
N ASN A 355 10.56 -3.18 13.87
CA ASN A 355 10.57 -1.72 13.84
C ASN A 355 9.79 -1.15 15.05
N PRO A 356 10.09 0.09 15.47
CA PRO A 356 9.43 0.74 16.60
C PRO A 356 7.90 0.64 16.58
N SER A 357 7.29 0.85 15.41
CA SER A 357 5.84 0.84 15.24
C SER A 357 5.23 -0.54 15.50
N THR A 358 5.77 -1.60 14.90
CA THR A 358 5.31 -3.00 15.12
C THR A 358 5.55 -3.42 16.56
N ARG A 359 6.72 -3.09 17.12
CA ARG A 359 7.06 -3.39 18.52
C ARG A 359 6.05 -2.79 19.48
N LYS A 360 5.69 -1.52 19.29
CA LYS A 360 4.66 -0.84 20.10
C LYS A 360 3.32 -1.55 20.03
N HIS A 361 2.90 -1.96 18.83
CA HIS A 361 1.64 -2.67 18.67
C HIS A 361 1.64 -4.04 19.38
N ILE A 362 2.72 -4.82 19.28
CA ILE A 362 2.84 -6.10 20.02
C ILE A 362 2.78 -5.85 21.53
N LEU A 363 3.45 -4.81 22.03
CA LEU A 363 3.39 -4.42 23.45
C LEU A 363 1.97 -4.01 23.87
N GLU A 364 1.21 -3.32 23.02
CA GLU A 364 -0.20 -3.01 23.28
C GLU A 364 -1.06 -4.29 23.39
N GLN A 365 -0.84 -5.29 22.53
CA GLN A 365 -1.53 -6.58 22.61
C GLN A 365 -1.18 -7.35 23.89
N LEU A 366 0.09 -7.37 24.29
CA LEU A 366 0.55 -8.00 25.53
C LEU A 366 -0.04 -7.31 26.77
N ARG A 367 -0.07 -5.98 26.79
CA ARG A 367 -0.71 -5.20 27.88
C ARG A 367 -2.21 -5.41 27.94
N MET A 368 -2.88 -5.56 26.80
CA MET A 368 -4.30 -5.89 26.75
C MET A 368 -4.56 -7.25 27.42
N LEU A 369 -3.71 -8.24 27.11
CA LEU A 369 -3.75 -9.56 27.72
C LEU A 369 -3.49 -9.47 29.23
N GLU A 370 -2.42 -8.79 29.65
CA GLU A 370 -2.09 -8.59 31.08
C GLU A 370 -3.28 -8.01 31.86
N LYS A 371 -3.76 -6.83 31.45
CA LYS A 371 -4.85 -6.12 32.13
C LYS A 371 -6.13 -6.95 32.23
N ALA A 372 -6.39 -7.80 31.25
CA ALA A 372 -7.58 -8.64 31.27
C ALA A 372 -7.56 -9.71 32.38
N PHE A 373 -6.38 -10.07 32.91
CA PHE A 373 -6.20 -11.09 33.94
C PHE A 373 -5.63 -10.55 35.27
N GLU A 374 -5.26 -9.26 35.37
CA GLU A 374 -4.84 -8.64 36.63
C GLU A 374 -5.97 -8.52 37.68
N SER A 375 -7.21 -8.39 37.25
CA SER A 375 -8.37 -8.22 38.14
C SER A 375 -9.07 -9.54 38.53
N GLY A 376 -8.46 -10.69 38.22
CA GLY A 376 -9.08 -12.02 38.32
C GLY A 376 -8.45 -12.95 39.34
#